data_AF-A0A1Z8VJ42-F1
#
_entry.id   AF-A0A1Z8VJ42-F1
#
_cell.length_a   1.000
_cell.length_b   1.000
_cell.length_c   1.000
_cell.angle_alpha   90.00
_cell.angle_beta   90.00
_cell.angle_gamma   90.00
#
_symmetry.space_group_name_H-M   'P 1'
#
loop_
_entity.id
_entity.type
_entity.pdbx_description
1 polymer ?
#
loop_
_entity_poly.entity_id
_entity_poly.type
_entity_poly.pdbx_seq_one_letter_code
_entity_poly.pdbx_strand_id
1 'polypeptide(L)'
;MLSLFNTQFSLFCLGLIPIGTLPAKQDFPEPFVEILEGWTIEFGQEFQDSKHKKLFQQTKKALANHLQRIIFLLPQEKHQELQKLVIRVDYQHELSNMQYHPSQGWLKKNGYDPSLEKRVHVPRARQLLERATWLKHPYVILHELAHSYHDQVLNFENEEIKLAYQRAEKEKLYERVLLFRGGMTRHYARTNHKEFFAEMTESYVGVNDFFPFVRAELKQHDPKTFSLMEKIWGKF
;
A
#
# COMPACT_ATOMS: atom_id res chain seq x y z
N MET A 1 -38.64 68.55 -29.46
CA MET A 1 -39.14 67.26 -28.95
C MET A 1 -38.19 66.85 -27.83
N LEU A 2 -38.72 66.71 -26.61
CA LEU A 2 -38.04 66.64 -25.31
C LEU A 2 -37.39 65.28 -24.99
N SER A 3 -36.57 65.31 -23.93
CA SER A 3 -36.27 64.23 -22.94
C SER A 3 -35.02 63.39 -23.22
N LEU A 4 -33.89 63.62 -22.52
CA LEU A 4 -33.54 63.38 -21.10
C LEU A 4 -33.15 61.92 -20.78
N PHE A 5 -31.93 61.83 -20.25
CA PHE A 5 -31.22 60.68 -19.71
C PHE A 5 -32.01 59.94 -18.62
N ASN A 6 -31.88 58.61 -18.55
CA ASN A 6 -32.23 57.85 -17.37
C ASN A 6 -31.19 56.74 -17.10
N THR A 7 -30.29 57.01 -16.15
CA THR A 7 -29.37 56.07 -15.52
C THR A 7 -30.09 55.33 -14.40
N GLN A 8 -30.19 54.00 -14.48
CA GLN A 8 -30.71 53.16 -13.41
C GLN A 8 -29.52 52.59 -12.62
N PHE A 9 -29.38 53.03 -11.36
CA PHE A 9 -28.44 52.47 -10.39
C PHE A 9 -29.00 51.14 -9.86
N SER A 10 -28.28 50.04 -10.07
CA SER A 10 -28.52 48.77 -9.37
C SER A 10 -27.77 48.79 -8.03
N LEU A 11 -28.51 48.70 -6.92
CA LEU A 11 -27.94 48.44 -5.60
C LEU A 11 -27.30 47.05 -5.55
N PHE A 12 -26.00 46.99 -5.32
CA PHE A 12 -25.32 45.76 -4.90
C PHE A 12 -25.59 45.54 -3.40
N CYS A 13 -26.46 44.59 -3.06
CA CYS A 13 -26.52 44.05 -1.71
C CYS A 13 -25.28 43.18 -1.46
N LEU A 14 -24.36 43.68 -0.63
CA LEU A 14 -23.27 42.89 -0.05
C LEU A 14 -23.87 41.87 0.93
N GLY A 15 -24.15 40.66 0.43
CA GLY A 15 -24.47 39.52 1.27
C GLY A 15 -23.24 39.12 2.09
N LEU A 16 -23.36 39.16 3.41
CA LEU A 16 -22.40 38.56 4.34
C LEU A 16 -22.30 37.06 4.05
N ILE A 17 -21.17 36.64 3.47
CA ILE A 17 -20.83 35.22 3.35
C ILE A 17 -20.58 34.71 4.77
N PRO A 18 -21.31 33.69 5.27
CA PRO A 18 -20.98 33.09 6.55
C PRO A 18 -19.57 32.52 6.45
N ILE A 19 -18.67 33.05 7.28
CA ILE A 19 -17.33 32.50 7.48
C ILE A 19 -17.56 31.10 8.03
N GLY A 20 -17.45 30.09 7.15
CA GLY A 20 -17.52 28.70 7.54
C GLY A 20 -16.46 28.46 8.62
N THR A 21 -16.88 27.93 9.77
CA THR A 21 -15.96 27.48 10.80
C THR A 21 -14.99 26.48 10.17
N LEU A 22 -13.69 26.77 10.21
CA LEU A 22 -12.68 25.81 9.83
C LEU A 22 -12.93 24.50 10.61
N PRO A 23 -12.91 23.33 9.96
CA PRO A 23 -13.09 22.07 10.67
C PRO A 23 -12.07 22.00 11.80
N ALA A 24 -12.54 21.62 13.00
CA ALA A 24 -11.67 21.43 14.15
C ALA A 24 -10.48 20.55 13.75
N LYS A 25 -9.27 20.91 14.18
CA LYS A 25 -8.07 20.11 13.96
C LYS A 25 -8.33 18.72 14.55
N GLN A 26 -8.50 17.73 13.68
CA GLN A 26 -8.67 16.35 14.11
C GLN A 26 -7.36 15.92 14.78
N ASP A 27 -7.43 15.61 16.06
CA ASP A 27 -6.27 15.21 16.85
C ASP A 27 -6.07 13.71 16.67
N PHE A 28 -4.98 13.34 16.00
CA PHE A 28 -4.61 11.94 15.79
C PHE A 28 -3.54 11.56 16.81
N PRO A 29 -3.74 10.54 17.65
CA PRO A 29 -2.74 10.13 18.63
C PRO A 29 -1.42 9.76 17.95
N GLU A 30 -0.31 10.35 18.40
CA GLU A 30 1.02 9.97 17.90
C GLU A 30 1.29 8.50 18.23
N PRO A 31 1.83 7.69 17.30
CA PRO A 31 2.23 6.32 17.61
C PRO A 31 3.45 6.29 18.54
N PHE A 32 3.75 5.12 19.10
CA PHE A 32 5.07 4.83 19.63
C PHE A 32 5.86 3.93 18.68
N VAL A 33 7.19 3.95 18.77
CA VAL A 33 8.07 3.24 17.84
C VAL A 33 8.78 2.07 18.52
N GLU A 34 8.85 0.94 17.82
CA GLU A 34 9.76 -0.16 18.14
C GLU A 34 10.51 -0.63 16.90
N ILE A 35 11.67 -1.26 17.10
CA ILE A 35 12.41 -1.94 16.03
C ILE A 35 12.02 -3.42 16.03
N LEU A 36 11.66 -3.94 14.86
CA LEU A 36 11.33 -5.35 14.66
C LEU A 36 12.01 -5.87 13.40
N GLU A 37 12.87 -6.89 13.54
CA GLU A 37 13.62 -7.47 12.42
C GLU A 37 14.42 -6.42 11.60
N GLY A 38 14.82 -5.31 12.22
CA GLY A 38 15.52 -4.20 11.58
C GLY A 38 14.63 -3.13 10.93
N TRP A 39 13.31 -3.33 10.87
CA TRP A 39 12.35 -2.30 10.46
C TRP A 39 11.97 -1.38 11.61
N THR A 40 11.73 -0.11 11.28
CA THR A 40 11.02 0.82 12.16
C THR A 40 9.52 0.54 12.08
N ILE A 41 8.92 0.15 13.20
CA ILE A 41 7.48 -0.09 13.31
C ILE A 41 6.86 0.96 14.22
N GLU A 42 5.90 1.71 13.67
CA GLU A 42 5.04 2.61 14.43
C GLU A 42 3.80 1.83 14.90
N PHE A 43 3.51 1.85 16.21
CA PHE A 43 2.36 1.18 16.81
C PHE A 43 1.38 2.19 17.41
N GLY A 44 0.08 1.96 17.21
CA GLY A 44 -0.98 2.76 17.85
C GLY A 44 -0.91 2.71 19.38
N GLN A 45 -1.25 3.83 20.04
CA GLN A 45 -1.13 4.01 21.50
C GLN A 45 -1.93 2.98 22.31
N GLU A 46 -2.99 2.41 21.74
CA GLU A 46 -3.81 1.39 22.39
C GLU A 46 -3.00 0.17 22.81
N PHE A 47 -1.91 -0.16 22.10
CA PHE A 47 -1.05 -1.28 22.48
C PHE A 47 -0.30 -1.09 23.80
N GLN A 48 -0.23 0.13 24.34
CA GLN A 48 0.33 0.39 25.66
C GLN A 48 -0.61 -0.05 26.79
N ASP A 49 -1.90 -0.21 26.53
CA ASP A 49 -2.84 -0.73 27.53
C ASP A 49 -2.61 -2.23 27.77
N SER A 50 -2.41 -2.58 29.04
CA SER A 50 -2.23 -3.96 29.50
C SER A 50 -3.30 -4.93 29.00
N LYS A 51 -4.54 -4.47 28.78
CA LYS A 51 -5.64 -5.29 28.25
C LYS A 51 -5.40 -5.78 26.82
N HIS A 52 -4.57 -5.07 26.04
CA HIS A 52 -4.22 -5.39 24.66
C HIS A 52 -2.90 -6.15 24.52
N LYS A 53 -2.18 -6.37 25.62
CA LYS A 53 -0.86 -7.01 25.66
C LYS A 53 -0.82 -8.35 24.91
N LYS A 54 -1.83 -9.21 25.06
CA LYS A 54 -1.87 -10.51 24.37
C LYS A 54 -1.89 -10.34 22.85
N LEU A 55 -2.80 -9.51 22.33
CA LEU A 55 -2.90 -9.25 20.90
C LEU A 55 -1.61 -8.62 20.39
N PHE A 56 -1.08 -7.62 21.10
CA PHE A 56 0.16 -6.93 20.73
C PHE A 56 1.33 -7.90 20.51
N GLN A 57 1.54 -8.82 21.46
CA GLN A 57 2.62 -9.81 21.35
C GLN A 57 2.39 -10.79 20.20
N GLN A 58 1.15 -11.17 19.91
CA GLN A 58 0.84 -12.03 18.77
C GLN A 58 1.05 -11.29 17.45
N THR A 59 0.63 -10.03 17.35
CA THR A 59 0.84 -9.15 16.20
C THR A 59 2.33 -9.00 15.89
N LYS A 60 3.16 -8.71 16.90
CA LYS A 60 4.62 -8.62 16.73
C LYS A 60 5.21 -9.92 16.20
N LYS A 61 4.79 -11.08 16.73
CA LYS A 61 5.26 -12.38 16.25
C LYS A 61 4.85 -12.65 14.80
N ALA A 62 3.61 -12.35 14.44
CA ALA A 62 3.11 -12.54 13.08
C ALA A 62 3.80 -11.59 12.09
N LEU A 63 3.97 -10.31 12.45
CA LEU A 63 4.69 -9.36 11.62
C LEU A 63 6.17 -9.74 11.46
N ALA A 64 6.84 -10.13 12.55
CA ALA A 64 8.21 -10.63 12.49
C ALA A 64 8.34 -11.84 11.54
N ASN A 65 7.36 -12.75 11.52
CA ASN A 65 7.36 -13.86 10.57
C ASN A 65 7.33 -13.39 9.11
N HIS A 66 6.48 -12.39 8.78
CA HIS A 66 6.47 -11.80 7.44
C HIS A 66 7.82 -11.18 7.09
N LEU A 67 8.40 -10.38 7.99
CA LEU A 67 9.66 -9.66 7.77
C LEU A 67 10.86 -10.60 7.66
N GLN A 68 10.94 -11.64 8.50
CA GLN A 68 12.00 -12.64 8.43
C GLN A 68 11.99 -13.40 7.09
N ARG A 69 10.82 -13.69 6.53
CA ARG A 69 10.74 -14.31 5.20
C ARG A 69 11.36 -13.41 4.13
N ILE A 70 11.16 -12.09 4.21
CA ILE A 70 11.79 -11.12 3.32
C ILE A 70 13.32 -11.13 3.50
N ILE A 71 13.81 -11.09 4.74
CA ILE A 71 15.25 -11.15 5.06
C ILE A 71 15.89 -12.42 4.48
N PHE A 72 15.25 -13.58 4.66
CA PHE A 72 15.81 -14.87 4.24
C PHE A 72 15.76 -15.09 2.73
N LEU A 73 14.81 -14.47 2.02
CA LEU A 73 14.63 -14.67 0.59
C LEU A 73 15.40 -13.66 -0.25
N LEU A 74 15.58 -12.43 0.23
CA LEU A 74 16.25 -11.38 -0.54
C LEU A 74 17.75 -11.26 -0.22
N PRO A 75 18.59 -10.89 -1.21
CA PRO A 75 19.97 -10.48 -0.96
C PRO A 75 20.05 -9.38 0.10
N GLN A 76 21.17 -9.37 0.85
CA GLN A 76 21.33 -8.49 2.01
C GLN A 76 21.05 -7.01 1.70
N GLU A 77 21.66 -6.51 0.63
CA GLU A 77 21.49 -5.13 0.19
C GLU A 77 20.00 -4.77 -0.05
N LYS A 78 19.22 -5.72 -0.60
CA LYS A 78 17.82 -5.48 -0.96
C LYS A 78 16.90 -5.43 0.25
N HIS A 79 17.05 -6.35 1.20
CA HIS A 79 16.23 -6.26 2.41
C HIS A 79 16.65 -5.07 3.29
N GLN A 80 17.92 -4.66 3.27
CA GLN A 80 18.38 -3.47 3.98
C GLN A 80 17.79 -2.17 3.43
N GLU A 81 17.58 -2.06 2.11
CA GLU A 81 16.79 -0.94 1.55
C GLU A 81 15.33 -0.97 2.02
N LEU A 82 14.71 -2.16 2.06
CA LEU A 82 13.33 -2.31 2.55
C LEU A 82 13.20 -1.96 4.05
N GLN A 83 14.22 -2.23 4.87
CA GLN A 83 14.24 -1.90 6.31
C GLN A 83 14.14 -0.41 6.61
N LYS A 84 14.50 0.45 5.64
CA LYS A 84 14.35 1.91 5.75
C LYS A 84 12.89 2.37 5.62
N LEU A 85 12.00 1.51 5.10
CA LEU A 85 10.60 1.82 4.90
C LEU A 85 9.82 1.59 6.20
N VAL A 86 8.90 2.51 6.51
CA VAL A 86 8.18 2.49 7.79
C VAL A 86 6.86 1.73 7.66
N ILE A 87 6.56 0.90 8.67
CA ILE A 87 5.28 0.20 8.81
C ILE A 87 4.52 0.78 10.00
N ARG A 88 3.26 1.18 9.80
CA ARG A 88 2.31 1.54 10.86
C ARG A 88 1.37 0.38 11.14
N VAL A 89 1.20 0.03 12.41
CA VAL A 89 0.27 -1.01 12.85
C VAL A 89 -0.67 -0.44 13.91
N ASP A 90 -1.95 -0.40 13.56
CA ASP A 90 -3.00 0.06 14.48
C ASP A 90 -3.68 -1.13 15.16
N TYR A 91 -4.15 -0.92 16.39
CA TYR A 91 -4.97 -1.91 17.07
C TYR A 91 -6.28 -2.16 16.31
N GLN A 92 -6.95 -1.06 15.94
CA GLN A 92 -8.20 -1.06 15.18
C GLN A 92 -8.36 0.29 14.47
N HIS A 93 -8.65 0.27 13.17
CA HIS A 93 -8.92 1.45 12.37
C HIS A 93 -10.19 1.26 11.52
N GLU A 94 -10.78 2.35 11.03
CA GLU A 94 -11.96 2.30 10.14
C GLU A 94 -11.64 1.56 8.84
N LEU A 95 -10.53 1.92 8.20
CA LEU A 95 -9.92 1.14 7.12
C LEU A 95 -9.68 -0.31 7.53
N SER A 96 -9.90 -1.22 6.59
CA SER A 96 -9.76 -2.66 6.83
C SER A 96 -8.63 -3.32 6.06
N ASN A 97 -8.26 -2.85 4.87
CA ASN A 97 -7.25 -3.53 4.07
C ASN A 97 -5.87 -3.01 4.44
N MET A 98 -4.89 -3.91 4.55
CA MET A 98 -3.48 -3.51 4.53
C MET A 98 -3.21 -2.77 3.23
N GLN A 99 -2.52 -1.64 3.31
CA GLN A 99 -2.33 -0.75 2.18
C GLN A 99 -1.18 0.23 2.42
N TYR A 100 -0.53 0.64 1.35
CA TYR A 100 0.43 1.74 1.34
C TYR A 100 -0.24 3.08 1.02
N HIS A 101 0.14 4.16 1.73
CA HIS A 101 -0.41 5.51 1.51
C HIS A 101 0.60 6.42 0.81
N PRO A 102 0.49 6.68 -0.50
CA PRO A 102 1.53 7.41 -1.23
C PRO A 102 1.53 8.92 -0.98
N SER A 103 0.42 9.49 -0.52
CA SER A 103 0.30 10.92 -0.24
C SER A 103 -0.76 11.26 0.80
N GLN A 104 -0.63 12.42 1.45
CA GLN A 104 -1.60 12.96 2.41
C GLN A 104 -2.98 13.32 1.82
N GLY A 105 -3.08 13.55 0.52
CA GLY A 105 -4.28 14.16 -0.08
C GLY A 105 -5.55 13.35 0.14
N TRP A 106 -5.48 12.04 -0.11
CA TRP A 106 -6.61 11.12 0.12
C TRP A 106 -6.91 10.93 1.61
N LEU A 107 -5.88 10.86 2.46
CA LEU A 107 -6.04 10.73 3.91
C LEU A 107 -6.83 11.90 4.49
N LYS A 108 -6.40 13.13 4.21
CA LYS A 108 -7.09 14.35 4.67
C LYS A 108 -8.52 14.44 4.16
N LYS A 109 -8.76 14.10 2.89
CA LYS A 109 -10.10 14.15 2.28
C LYS A 109 -11.09 13.19 2.95
N ASN A 110 -10.60 12.07 3.48
CA ASN A 110 -11.43 11.07 4.14
C ASN A 110 -11.36 11.14 5.68
N GLY A 111 -10.73 12.17 6.25
CA GLY A 111 -10.64 12.34 7.71
C GLY A 111 -9.71 11.34 8.40
N TYR A 112 -8.72 10.81 7.69
CA TYR A 112 -7.71 9.90 8.24
C TYR A 112 -6.41 10.62 8.56
N ASP A 113 -5.61 10.01 9.45
CA ASP A 113 -4.34 10.55 9.92
C ASP A 113 -3.38 10.82 8.74
N PRO A 114 -3.04 12.10 8.44
CA PRO A 114 -2.09 12.43 7.39
C PRO A 114 -0.68 11.88 7.64
N SER A 115 -0.31 11.54 8.89
CA SER A 115 0.99 10.96 9.23
C SER A 115 1.20 9.57 8.62
N LEU A 116 0.13 8.92 8.15
CA LEU A 116 0.20 7.65 7.40
C LEU A 116 0.87 7.79 6.03
N GLU A 117 1.05 9.00 5.49
CA GLU A 117 1.77 9.19 4.22
C GLU A 117 3.16 8.51 4.25
N LYS A 118 3.46 7.79 3.18
CA LYS A 118 4.67 6.95 3.00
C LYS A 118 4.81 5.78 3.99
N ARG A 119 3.74 5.40 4.70
CA ARG A 119 3.72 4.19 5.54
C ARG A 119 3.03 3.04 4.84
N VAL A 120 3.57 1.84 5.01
CA VAL A 120 2.81 0.61 4.90
C VAL A 120 1.90 0.52 6.13
N HIS A 121 0.59 0.53 5.92
CA HIS A 121 -0.38 0.54 7.01
C HIS A 121 -1.02 -0.82 7.17
N VAL A 122 -0.93 -1.39 8.37
CA VAL A 122 -1.74 -2.51 8.87
C VAL A 122 -2.83 -1.93 9.78
N PRO A 123 -4.03 -1.64 9.25
CA PRO A 123 -5.03 -0.86 10.00
C PRO A 123 -5.70 -1.64 11.13
N ARG A 124 -5.65 -2.98 11.07
CA ARG A 124 -6.27 -3.85 12.06
C ARG A 124 -5.33 -5.00 12.36
N ALA A 125 -4.57 -4.88 13.44
CA ALA A 125 -3.56 -5.86 13.82
C ALA A 125 -4.07 -7.31 13.92
N ARG A 126 -5.35 -7.52 14.29
CA ARG A 126 -5.97 -8.85 14.34
C ARG A 126 -5.91 -9.60 12.99
N GLN A 127 -5.94 -8.89 11.87
CA GLN A 127 -5.92 -9.52 10.54
C GLN A 127 -4.61 -10.26 10.24
N LEU A 128 -3.50 -9.88 10.87
CA LEU A 128 -2.24 -10.64 10.79
C LEU A 128 -2.33 -12.02 11.45
N LEU A 129 -3.39 -12.28 12.23
CA LEU A 129 -3.61 -13.56 12.91
C LEU A 129 -4.72 -14.39 12.24
N GLU A 130 -5.43 -13.82 11.27
CA GLU A 130 -6.57 -14.46 10.65
C GLU A 130 -6.13 -15.51 9.62
N ARG A 131 -6.63 -16.74 9.78
CA ARG A 131 -6.35 -17.85 8.86
C ARG A 131 -6.64 -17.47 7.40
N ALA A 132 -7.70 -16.71 7.14
CA ALA A 132 -8.07 -16.28 5.80
C ALA A 132 -6.99 -15.42 5.14
N THR A 133 -6.35 -14.52 5.89
CA THR A 133 -5.22 -13.71 5.42
C THR A 133 -4.06 -14.59 4.97
N TRP A 134 -3.66 -15.57 5.80
CA TRP A 134 -2.54 -16.46 5.50
C TRP A 134 -2.80 -17.42 4.33
N LEU A 135 -4.05 -17.87 4.17
CA LEU A 135 -4.43 -18.74 3.05
C LEU A 135 -4.52 -17.97 1.74
N LYS A 136 -5.04 -16.75 1.78
CA LYS A 136 -5.18 -15.90 0.61
C LYS A 136 -3.83 -15.29 0.26
N HIS A 137 -3.28 -14.43 1.11
CA HIS A 137 -2.25 -13.45 0.76
C HIS A 137 -1.04 -13.58 1.70
N PRO A 138 -0.29 -14.71 1.65
CA PRO A 138 0.77 -15.02 2.60
C PRO A 138 1.95 -14.03 2.56
N TYR A 139 2.07 -13.22 1.50
CA TYR A 139 3.09 -12.20 1.32
C TYR A 139 2.51 -10.77 1.28
N VAL A 140 1.32 -10.53 1.85
CA VAL A 140 0.68 -9.20 1.89
C VAL A 140 1.59 -8.07 2.40
N ILE A 141 2.43 -8.31 3.42
CA ILE A 141 3.37 -7.28 3.90
C ILE A 141 4.45 -6.98 2.87
N LEU A 142 4.92 -7.98 2.12
CA LEU A 142 5.85 -7.77 1.01
C LEU A 142 5.16 -7.01 -0.14
N HIS A 143 3.90 -7.30 -0.42
CA HIS A 143 3.11 -6.56 -1.41
C HIS A 143 3.08 -5.06 -1.09
N GLU A 144 2.72 -4.70 0.14
CA GLU A 144 2.67 -3.29 0.55
C GLU A 144 4.06 -2.64 0.61
N LEU A 145 5.09 -3.39 1.04
CA LEU A 145 6.47 -2.92 0.97
C LEU A 145 6.93 -2.72 -0.48
N ALA A 146 6.44 -3.50 -1.44
CA ALA A 146 6.73 -3.30 -2.86
C ALA A 146 6.11 -2.00 -3.38
N HIS A 147 4.87 -1.67 -2.98
CA HIS A 147 4.29 -0.34 -3.28
C HIS A 147 5.14 0.79 -2.71
N SER A 148 5.55 0.65 -1.44
CA SER A 148 6.39 1.61 -0.74
C SER A 148 7.77 1.79 -1.41
N TYR A 149 8.41 0.69 -1.81
CA TYR A 149 9.69 0.69 -2.52
C TYR A 149 9.58 1.30 -3.92
N HIS A 150 8.50 0.98 -4.65
CA HIS A 150 8.24 1.54 -5.96
C HIS A 150 8.09 3.06 -5.90
N ASP A 151 7.39 3.58 -4.90
CA ASP A 151 7.23 5.02 -4.69
C ASP A 151 8.55 5.69 -4.26
N GLN A 152 9.16 5.18 -3.19
CA GLN A 152 10.20 5.90 -2.45
C GLN A 152 11.62 5.65 -2.96
N VAL A 153 11.86 4.52 -3.64
CA VAL A 153 13.19 4.13 -4.12
C VAL A 153 13.25 4.13 -5.65
N LEU A 154 12.29 3.49 -6.32
CA LEU A 154 12.30 3.40 -7.78
C LEU A 154 11.65 4.59 -8.49
N ASN A 155 10.79 5.34 -7.77
CA ASN A 155 9.80 6.26 -8.30
C ASN A 155 8.67 5.54 -9.08
N PHE A 156 7.41 5.90 -8.82
CA PHE A 156 6.24 5.34 -9.53
C PHE A 156 6.26 5.56 -11.05
N GLU A 157 7.02 6.54 -11.53
CA GLU A 157 7.22 6.80 -12.96
C GLU A 157 8.36 5.97 -13.55
N ASN A 158 8.80 4.90 -12.88
CA ASN A 158 9.82 3.99 -13.42
C ASN A 158 9.39 3.42 -14.78
N GLU A 159 10.09 3.83 -15.84
CA GLU A 159 9.72 3.49 -17.21
C GLU A 159 9.83 1.99 -17.52
N GLU A 160 10.78 1.26 -16.92
CA GLU A 160 10.90 -0.19 -17.13
C GLU A 160 9.68 -0.94 -16.60
N ILE A 161 9.16 -0.54 -15.43
CA ILE A 161 7.94 -1.13 -14.86
C ILE A 161 6.72 -0.77 -15.70
N LYS A 162 6.58 0.50 -16.11
CA LYS A 162 5.46 0.94 -16.97
C LYS A 162 5.43 0.20 -18.29
N LEU A 163 6.59 0.03 -18.94
CA LEU A 163 6.71 -0.71 -20.19
C LEU A 163 6.43 -2.20 -20.02
N ALA A 164 6.91 -2.82 -18.93
CA ALA A 164 6.61 -4.22 -18.62
C ALA A 164 5.11 -4.44 -18.42
N TYR A 165 4.44 -3.56 -17.67
CA TYR A 165 2.99 -3.58 -17.46
C TYR A 165 2.22 -3.41 -18.78
N GLN A 166 2.54 -2.38 -19.58
CA GLN A 166 1.88 -2.13 -20.85
C GLN A 166 2.01 -3.29 -21.83
N ARG A 167 3.20 -3.90 -21.90
CA ARG A 167 3.42 -5.10 -22.70
C ARG A 167 2.58 -6.26 -22.19
N ALA A 168 2.57 -6.52 -20.88
CA ALA A 168 1.77 -7.58 -20.28
C ALA A 168 0.27 -7.43 -20.58
N GLU A 169 -0.27 -6.21 -20.53
CA GLU A 169 -1.66 -5.92 -20.94
C GLU A 169 -1.89 -6.15 -22.44
N LYS A 170 -0.97 -5.67 -23.30
CA LYS A 170 -1.04 -5.87 -24.76
C LYS A 170 -1.01 -7.34 -25.16
N GLU A 171 -0.16 -8.13 -24.49
CA GLU A 171 0.00 -9.57 -24.69
C GLU A 171 -1.08 -10.37 -23.92
N LYS A 172 -1.94 -9.71 -23.15
CA LYS A 172 -3.06 -10.29 -22.39
C LYS A 172 -2.63 -11.39 -21.40
N LEU A 173 -1.38 -11.34 -20.92
CA LEU A 173 -0.77 -12.41 -20.13
C LEU A 173 -1.56 -12.74 -18.86
N TYR A 174 -2.20 -11.74 -18.27
CA TYR A 174 -2.90 -11.88 -17.00
C TYR A 174 -4.42 -11.74 -17.12
N GLU A 175 -4.96 -11.83 -18.36
CA GLU A 175 -6.37 -11.55 -18.64
C GLU A 175 -7.31 -12.52 -17.92
N ARG A 176 -6.91 -13.79 -17.84
CA ARG A 176 -7.64 -14.85 -17.14
C ARG A 176 -6.64 -15.86 -16.57
N VAL A 177 -6.46 -15.87 -15.26
CA VAL A 177 -5.48 -16.67 -14.52
C VAL A 177 -6.13 -17.46 -13.39
N LEU A 178 -5.44 -18.48 -12.88
CA LEU A 178 -5.89 -19.22 -11.72
C LEU A 178 -5.77 -18.36 -10.45
N LEU A 179 -6.75 -18.45 -9.57
CA LEU A 179 -6.74 -17.87 -8.22
C LEU A 179 -6.35 -18.96 -7.21
N PHE A 180 -5.75 -18.61 -6.08
CA PHE A 180 -5.26 -19.54 -5.03
C PHE A 180 -6.28 -20.60 -4.58
N ARG A 181 -7.58 -20.31 -4.72
CA ARG A 181 -8.71 -21.22 -4.42
C ARG A 181 -9.17 -22.10 -5.59
N GLY A 182 -8.43 -22.12 -6.71
CA GLY A 182 -8.65 -22.98 -7.88
C GLY A 182 -9.62 -22.44 -8.95
N GLY A 183 -10.20 -21.26 -8.78
CA GLY A 183 -11.08 -20.63 -9.78
C GLY A 183 -10.31 -19.74 -10.78
N MET A 184 -10.82 -19.55 -11.98
CA MET A 184 -10.25 -18.59 -12.94
C MET A 184 -10.78 -17.18 -12.70
N THR A 185 -9.92 -16.16 -12.81
CA THR A 185 -10.27 -14.74 -12.62
C THR A 185 -9.35 -13.81 -13.42
N ARG A 186 -9.70 -12.52 -13.52
CA ARG A 186 -8.76 -11.48 -13.96
C ARG A 186 -7.72 -11.23 -12.86
N HIS A 187 -6.44 -11.22 -13.19
CA HIS A 187 -5.39 -10.96 -12.19
C HIS A 187 -5.47 -9.51 -11.68
N TYR A 188 -5.20 -9.30 -10.39
CA TYR A 188 -5.19 -7.97 -9.78
C TYR A 188 -4.11 -7.03 -10.35
N ALA A 189 -2.97 -7.58 -10.79
CA ALA A 189 -1.88 -6.89 -11.47
C ALA A 189 -2.33 -6.03 -12.67
N ARG A 190 -3.50 -6.32 -13.25
CA ARG A 190 -4.07 -5.59 -14.39
C ARG A 190 -4.73 -4.26 -14.01
N THR A 191 -4.70 -3.88 -12.74
CA THR A 191 -5.34 -2.64 -12.28
C THR A 191 -4.54 -1.41 -12.71
N ASN A 192 -3.22 -1.44 -12.49
CA ASN A 192 -2.27 -0.42 -12.94
C ASN A 192 -0.83 -0.94 -12.77
N HIS A 193 0.17 -0.16 -13.21
CA HIS A 193 1.58 -0.53 -13.12
C HIS A 193 2.12 -0.69 -11.68
N LYS A 194 1.46 -0.10 -10.67
CA LYS A 194 1.85 -0.23 -9.27
C LYS A 194 1.44 -1.61 -8.74
N GLU A 195 0.18 -1.99 -8.95
CA GLU A 195 -0.30 -3.35 -8.63
C GLU A 195 0.48 -4.40 -9.41
N PHE A 196 0.75 -4.15 -10.69
CA PHE A 196 1.60 -5.03 -11.47
C PHE A 196 2.96 -5.28 -10.81
N PHE A 197 3.63 -4.23 -10.33
CA PHE A 197 4.91 -4.38 -9.66
C PHE A 197 4.80 -5.15 -8.34
N ALA A 198 3.81 -4.83 -7.51
CA ALA A 198 3.63 -5.48 -6.21
C ALA A 198 3.29 -6.98 -6.36
N GLU A 199 2.35 -7.30 -7.24
CA GLU A 199 1.95 -8.68 -7.55
C GLU A 199 3.11 -9.49 -8.13
N MET A 200 3.85 -8.94 -9.09
CA MET A 200 4.99 -9.66 -9.69
C MET A 200 6.17 -9.79 -8.73
N THR A 201 6.29 -8.88 -7.75
CA THR A 201 7.23 -9.01 -6.63
C THR A 201 6.87 -10.20 -5.75
N GLU A 202 5.58 -10.40 -5.43
CA GLU A 202 5.15 -11.58 -4.68
C GLU A 202 5.45 -12.88 -5.42
N SER A 203 5.13 -12.95 -6.73
CA SER A 203 5.42 -14.12 -7.54
C SER A 203 6.93 -14.39 -7.63
N TYR A 204 7.77 -13.35 -7.73
CA TYR A 204 9.21 -13.51 -7.86
C TYR A 204 9.90 -13.89 -6.55
N VAL A 205 9.56 -13.23 -5.44
CA VAL A 205 10.26 -13.41 -4.16
C VAL A 205 9.61 -14.51 -3.32
N GLY A 206 8.29 -14.63 -3.38
CA GLY A 206 7.50 -15.45 -2.47
C GLY A 206 6.42 -16.26 -3.18
N VAL A 207 5.17 -16.04 -2.75
CA VAL A 207 3.97 -16.72 -3.25
C VAL A 207 2.87 -15.69 -3.41
N ASN A 208 2.36 -15.55 -4.64
CA ASN A 208 1.21 -14.71 -4.98
C ASN A 208 -0.11 -15.50 -4.79
N ASP A 209 -1.24 -14.82 -4.64
CA ASP A 209 -2.59 -15.40 -4.59
C ASP A 209 -3.26 -15.56 -5.98
N PHE A 210 -2.64 -15.05 -7.03
CA PHE A 210 -2.97 -15.24 -8.44
C PHE A 210 -1.81 -15.92 -9.20
N PHE A 211 -2.14 -16.73 -10.20
CA PHE A 211 -1.13 -17.27 -11.10
C PHE A 211 -0.51 -16.15 -11.95
N PRO A 212 0.84 -16.09 -12.10
CA PRO A 212 1.84 -17.03 -11.59
C PRO A 212 2.02 -16.93 -10.07
N PHE A 213 1.88 -18.05 -9.37
CA PHE A 213 1.93 -18.08 -7.91
C PHE A 213 3.37 -18.01 -7.42
N VAL A 214 4.31 -18.58 -8.17
CA VAL A 214 5.72 -18.67 -7.75
C VAL A 214 6.69 -18.29 -8.86
N ARG A 215 7.94 -18.11 -8.48
CA ARG A 215 9.01 -17.59 -9.35
C ARG A 215 9.22 -18.41 -10.61
N ALA A 216 9.15 -19.73 -10.53
CA ALA A 216 9.31 -20.62 -11.67
C ALA A 216 8.18 -20.45 -12.70
N GLU A 217 6.94 -20.27 -12.23
CA GLU A 217 5.79 -20.03 -13.09
C GLU A 217 5.88 -18.64 -13.73
N LEU A 218 6.31 -17.62 -12.97
CA LEU A 218 6.56 -16.29 -13.52
C LEU A 218 7.61 -16.35 -14.64
N LYS A 219 8.69 -17.11 -14.46
CA LYS A 219 9.72 -17.30 -15.48
C LYS A 219 9.19 -17.94 -16.76
N GLN A 220 8.31 -18.93 -16.63
CA GLN A 220 7.74 -19.64 -17.78
C GLN A 220 6.67 -18.80 -18.50
N HIS A 221 5.78 -18.18 -17.73
CA HIS A 221 4.63 -17.44 -18.24
C HIS A 221 5.00 -16.05 -18.77
N ASP A 222 5.90 -15.35 -18.06
CA ASP A 222 6.35 -14.01 -18.42
C ASP A 222 7.86 -13.82 -18.17
N PRO A 223 8.72 -14.40 -19.02
CA PRO A 223 10.18 -14.36 -18.85
C PRO A 223 10.76 -12.93 -18.88
N LYS A 224 10.08 -11.98 -19.54
CA LYS A 224 10.52 -10.57 -19.58
C LYS A 224 10.30 -9.90 -18.23
N THR A 225 9.11 -10.08 -17.63
CA THR A 225 8.83 -9.58 -16.28
C THR A 225 9.69 -10.28 -15.24
N PHE A 226 9.91 -11.59 -15.37
CA PHE A 226 10.86 -12.31 -14.53
C PHE A 226 12.25 -11.66 -14.54
N SER A 227 12.76 -11.33 -15.74
CA SER A 227 14.09 -10.71 -15.88
C SER A 227 14.15 -9.32 -15.26
N LEU A 228 13.06 -8.54 -15.35
CA LEU A 228 12.93 -7.26 -14.66
C LEU A 228 12.93 -7.44 -13.13
N MET A 229 12.18 -8.41 -12.61
CA MET A 229 12.15 -8.69 -11.17
C MET A 229 13.52 -9.16 -10.66
N GLU A 230 14.25 -9.98 -11.44
CA GLU A 230 15.63 -10.38 -11.13
C GLU A 230 16.58 -9.19 -11.09
N LYS A 231 16.45 -8.24 -12.02
CA LYS A 231 17.24 -7.01 -12.01
C LYS A 231 16.97 -6.15 -10.77
N ILE A 232 15.71 -6.06 -10.32
CA ILE A 232 15.31 -5.21 -9.20
C ILE A 232 15.65 -5.85 -7.85
N TRP A 233 15.24 -7.10 -7.65
CA TRP A 233 15.34 -7.84 -6.38
C TRP A 233 16.60 -8.69 -6.25
N GLY A 234 17.38 -8.81 -7.33
CA GLY A 234 18.56 -9.64 -7.38
C GLY A 234 18.25 -11.10 -7.73
N LYS A 235 19.30 -11.80 -8.13
CA LYS A 235 19.25 -13.23 -8.45
C LYS A 235 19.55 -14.06 -7.21
N PHE A 236 18.68 -15.02 -6.95
CA PHE A 236 18.84 -16.08 -5.94
C PHE A 236 18.15 -17.36 -6.42
#